data_AF-A0A2V9Z1J6-F1
#
_entry.id   AF-A0A2V9Z1J6-F1
#
_cell.length_a   1.000
_cell.length_b   1.000
_cell.length_c   1.000
_cell.angle_alpha   90.00
_cell.angle_beta   90.00
_cell.angle_gamma   90.00
#
_symmetry.space_group_name_H-M   'P 1'
#
loop_
_entity.id
_entity.type
_entity.pdbx_description
1 polymer ?
#
loop_
_entity_poly.entity_id
_entity_poly.type
_entity_poly.pdbx_seq_one_letter_code
_entity_poly.pdbx_strand_id
1 'polypeptide(L)'
;MLNADIGTTGGLRKNSAFRNRVVIPHDEDDSLHGLGGYHGSVHVSSPDTVYYSIGVYSETEADGTVNGIPVFDQPWKSVVATFYHELNEARTDADIEDAIRAGNDPNAERFLGWTSDQGEECGDFPVFEASNDLTEVFQEVPLRDGSGSVPVQFQYSNAVHGPDGPIPQPHARR
;
A
#
# COMPACT_ATOMS: atom_id res chain seq x y z
N MET A 1 3.15 32.06 14.53
CA MET A 1 2.45 33.36 14.38
C MET A 1 3.11 34.14 13.27
N LEU A 2 2.36 34.51 12.23
CA LEU A 2 2.27 35.86 11.64
C LEU A 2 1.42 35.77 10.36
N ASN A 3 0.25 36.41 10.42
CA ASN A 3 -0.56 36.82 9.27
C ASN A 3 -0.04 38.16 8.75
N ALA A 4 -0.15 38.41 7.44
CA ALA A 4 -0.59 39.70 6.90
C ALA A 4 -1.03 39.58 5.42
N ASP A 5 -2.29 39.92 5.17
CA ASP A 5 -2.94 40.19 3.89
C ASP A 5 -2.38 41.43 3.19
N ILE A 6 -2.36 41.44 1.84
CA ILE A 6 -2.75 42.54 0.93
C ILE A 6 -3.13 41.85 -0.43
N GLY A 7 -4.37 41.88 -0.93
CA GLY A 7 -4.91 42.96 -1.77
C GLY A 7 -5.65 42.41 -3.01
N THR A 8 -6.81 42.98 -3.29
CA THR A 8 -7.89 42.56 -4.21
C THR A 8 -7.60 42.77 -5.71
N THR A 9 -8.09 41.89 -6.60
CA THR A 9 -8.99 42.21 -7.76
C THR A 9 -9.16 41.00 -8.70
N GLY A 10 -10.37 40.83 -9.25
CA GLY A 10 -10.60 40.00 -10.45
C GLY A 10 -11.40 38.71 -10.20
N GLY A 11 -12.71 38.85 -10.02
CA GLY A 11 -13.62 37.72 -10.06
C GLY A 11 -13.66 37.08 -11.46
N LEU A 12 -13.12 35.87 -11.57
CA LEU A 12 -13.51 34.91 -12.59
C LEU A 12 -14.24 33.76 -11.88
N ARG A 13 -15.43 33.47 -12.41
CA ARG A 13 -16.38 32.50 -11.89
C ARG A 13 -15.72 31.11 -11.84
N LYS A 14 -15.86 30.45 -10.69
CA LYS A 14 -15.70 29.00 -10.51
C LYS A 14 -16.49 28.28 -11.60
N ASN A 15 -15.82 27.42 -12.36
CA ASN A 15 -16.29 26.09 -12.73
C ASN A 15 -15.24 25.39 -13.59
N SER A 16 -14.37 24.63 -12.95
CA SER A 16 -14.08 23.28 -13.43
C SER A 16 -13.91 22.42 -12.19
N ALA A 17 -14.86 21.52 -11.98
CA ALA A 17 -14.67 20.39 -11.11
C ALA A 17 -13.41 19.67 -11.61
N PHE A 18 -12.27 19.92 -10.98
CA PHE A 18 -11.25 18.89 -10.89
C PHE A 18 -11.94 17.80 -10.09
N ARG A 19 -12.51 16.82 -10.80
CA ARG A 19 -12.60 15.49 -10.21
C ARG A 19 -11.15 15.19 -9.84
N ASN A 20 -10.87 15.01 -8.55
CA ASN A 20 -9.62 14.38 -8.13
C ASN A 20 -9.57 13.07 -8.92
N ARG A 21 -8.79 13.06 -9.99
CA ARG A 21 -8.58 11.86 -10.77
C ARG A 21 -7.62 11.05 -9.92
N VAL A 22 -8.02 9.85 -9.53
CA VAL A 22 -7.14 8.97 -8.76
C VAL A 22 -5.93 8.70 -9.66
N VAL A 23 -4.74 8.88 -9.11
CA VAL A 23 -3.51 8.59 -9.83
C VAL A 23 -3.41 7.08 -9.95
N ILE A 24 -3.24 6.57 -11.17
CA ILE A 24 -2.95 5.15 -11.38
C ILE A 24 -1.47 4.96 -11.08
N PRO A 25 -1.09 4.08 -10.14
CA PRO A 25 0.30 3.71 -9.91
C PRO A 25 0.97 3.30 -11.22
N HIS A 26 2.25 3.63 -11.40
CA HIS A 26 2.92 3.46 -12.68
C HIS A 26 4.37 2.98 -12.55
N ASP A 27 4.78 2.57 -11.35
CA ASP A 27 6.16 2.25 -11.06
C ASP A 27 6.54 0.87 -11.63
N GLU A 28 7.78 0.80 -12.14
CA GLU A 28 8.41 -0.46 -12.52
C GLU A 28 8.86 -1.13 -11.22
N ASP A 29 8.05 -2.06 -10.70
CA ASP A 29 8.38 -2.76 -9.47
C ASP A 29 9.66 -3.58 -9.68
N ASP A 30 10.75 -3.14 -9.06
CA ASP A 30 11.92 -3.97 -8.87
C ASP A 30 12.05 -4.29 -7.38
N SER A 31 12.50 -5.53 -7.13
CA SER A 31 12.57 -6.03 -5.77
C SER A 31 13.67 -5.35 -4.94
N LEU A 32 14.45 -4.40 -5.48
CA LEU A 32 15.56 -3.77 -4.78
C LEU A 32 15.15 -2.51 -4.01
N HIS A 33 13.92 -2.00 -4.21
CA HIS A 33 13.50 -0.69 -3.68
C HIS A 33 12.47 -0.73 -2.54
N GLY A 34 12.32 -1.85 -1.82
CA GLY A 34 11.54 -1.87 -0.58
C GLY A 34 10.12 -2.41 -0.69
N LEU A 35 9.63 -2.66 -1.91
CA LEU A 35 8.36 -3.32 -2.19
C LEU A 35 8.68 -4.69 -2.80
N GLY A 36 8.51 -5.73 -1.97
CA GLY A 36 9.05 -7.06 -2.22
C GLY A 36 8.14 -7.99 -3.01
N GLY A 37 7.10 -7.49 -3.67
CA GLY A 37 6.18 -8.36 -4.34
C GLY A 37 5.37 -7.66 -5.41
N TYR A 38 4.34 -8.36 -5.84
CA TYR A 38 3.52 -8.00 -6.97
C TYR A 38 2.21 -8.75 -6.90
N HIS A 39 1.10 -8.10 -7.24
CA HIS A 39 -0.19 -8.76 -7.36
C HIS A 39 -0.98 -8.28 -8.58
N GLY A 40 -2.01 -9.04 -8.94
CA GLY A 40 -2.88 -8.66 -10.04
C GLY A 40 -3.77 -9.79 -10.50
N SER A 41 -4.30 -9.64 -11.72
CA SER A 41 -5.26 -10.56 -12.28
C SER A 41 -4.96 -10.88 -13.75
N VAL A 42 -5.24 -12.13 -14.14
CA VAL A 42 -5.16 -12.60 -15.52
C VAL A 42 -6.53 -13.10 -15.95
N HIS A 43 -7.07 -12.50 -17.02
CA HIS A 43 -8.29 -12.99 -17.66
C HIS A 43 -7.98 -14.15 -18.60
N VAL A 44 -8.16 -15.38 -18.12
CA VAL A 44 -7.88 -16.61 -18.89
C VAL A 44 -8.95 -16.86 -19.95
N SER A 45 -10.21 -16.58 -19.58
CA SER A 45 -11.37 -16.66 -20.47
C SER A 45 -12.45 -15.68 -19.98
N SER A 46 -13.54 -15.48 -20.72
CA SER A 46 -14.72 -14.82 -20.17
C SER A 46 -15.68 -15.91 -19.68
N PRO A 47 -15.99 -16.01 -18.37
CA PRO A 47 -15.76 -15.04 -17.29
C PRO A 47 -14.57 -15.37 -16.35
N ASP A 48 -13.69 -16.29 -16.71
CA ASP A 48 -12.66 -16.82 -15.80
C ASP A 48 -11.48 -15.86 -15.61
N THR A 49 -11.34 -15.34 -14.38
CA THR A 49 -10.20 -14.53 -13.94
C THR A 49 -9.42 -15.26 -12.84
N VAL A 50 -8.09 -15.27 -12.97
CA VAL A 50 -7.17 -15.80 -11.96
C VAL A 50 -6.47 -14.64 -11.28
N TYR A 51 -6.63 -14.54 -9.98
CA TYR A 51 -5.92 -13.57 -9.14
C TYR A 51 -4.65 -14.20 -8.59
N TYR A 52 -3.59 -13.41 -8.55
CA TYR A 52 -2.30 -13.87 -8.08
C TYR A 52 -1.60 -12.79 -7.25
N SER A 53 -0.69 -13.26 -6.42
CA SER A 53 0.18 -12.46 -5.59
C SER A 53 1.52 -13.20 -5.50
N ILE A 54 2.60 -12.46 -5.64
CA ILE A 54 3.97 -12.93 -5.70
C ILE A 54 4.72 -12.17 -4.60
N GLY A 55 5.41 -12.91 -3.75
CA GLY A 55 6.40 -12.34 -2.83
C GLY A 55 7.78 -12.83 -3.25
N VAL A 56 8.76 -11.93 -3.23
CA VAL A 56 10.16 -12.25 -3.45
C VAL A 56 10.87 -12.51 -2.13
N TYR A 57 12.02 -13.18 -2.21
CA TYR A 57 12.87 -13.36 -1.04
C TYR A 57 13.38 -12.01 -0.57
N SER A 58 13.22 -11.71 0.72
CA SER A 58 13.57 -10.41 1.28
C SER A 58 14.71 -10.53 2.28
N GLU A 59 15.85 -9.90 1.98
CA GLU A 59 17.03 -9.90 2.82
C GLU A 59 17.91 -8.66 2.59
N THR A 60 18.79 -8.39 3.55
CA THR A 60 19.94 -7.51 3.33
C THR A 60 21.16 -8.39 3.06
N GLU A 61 21.71 -8.27 1.87
CA GLU A 61 22.90 -9.03 1.46
C GLU A 61 24.17 -8.54 2.16
N ALA A 62 25.24 -9.34 2.07
CA ALA A 62 26.52 -9.03 2.72
C ALA A 62 27.18 -7.72 2.22
N ASP A 63 26.85 -7.27 1.02
CA ASP A 63 27.33 -6.01 0.44
C ASP A 63 26.42 -4.80 0.75
N GLY A 64 25.34 -5.02 1.50
CA GLY A 64 24.36 -4.00 1.86
C GLY A 64 23.23 -3.83 0.85
N THR A 65 23.19 -4.61 -0.23
CA THR A 65 22.05 -4.63 -1.15
C THR A 65 20.79 -5.08 -0.41
N VAL A 66 19.70 -4.36 -0.63
CA VAL A 66 18.39 -4.63 -0.04
C VAL A 66 17.50 -5.28 -1.09
N ASN A 67 16.80 -6.33 -0.69
CA ASN A 67 15.77 -6.98 -1.48
C ASN A 67 14.47 -7.05 -0.68
N GLY A 68 13.35 -6.65 -1.29
CA GLY A 68 12.01 -6.58 -0.75
C GLY A 68 11.92 -5.77 0.54
N ILE A 69 11.28 -6.34 1.57
CA ILE A 69 11.07 -5.69 2.89
C ILE A 69 12.00 -6.35 3.94
N PRO A 70 13.33 -6.05 3.98
CA PRO A 70 14.27 -6.70 4.89
C PRO A 70 14.31 -6.02 6.26
N VAL A 71 13.21 -6.12 7.00
CA VAL A 71 13.06 -5.42 8.29
C VAL A 71 13.59 -6.24 9.47
N PHE A 72 13.54 -7.57 9.38
CA PHE A 72 13.80 -8.46 10.51
C PHE A 72 15.19 -9.09 10.46
N ASP A 73 15.69 -9.46 11.64
CA ASP A 73 16.98 -10.12 11.87
C ASP A 73 17.07 -11.54 11.28
N GLN A 74 15.93 -12.12 10.90
CA GLN A 74 15.80 -13.45 10.33
C GLN A 74 15.11 -13.35 8.97
N PRO A 75 15.77 -13.79 7.87
CA PRO A 75 15.22 -13.62 6.51
C PRO A 75 13.82 -14.19 6.31
N TRP A 76 13.49 -15.32 6.97
CA TRP A 76 12.16 -15.90 6.86
C TRP A 76 11.05 -14.97 7.38
N LYS A 77 11.34 -14.11 8.38
CA LYS A 77 10.36 -13.14 8.90
C LYS A 77 10.09 -12.04 7.88
N SER A 78 11.12 -11.55 7.22
CA SER A 78 11.02 -10.57 6.13
C SER A 78 10.23 -11.11 4.94
N VAL A 79 10.41 -12.40 4.61
CA VAL A 79 9.57 -13.08 3.61
C VAL A 79 8.10 -13.13 4.05
N VAL A 80 7.81 -13.48 5.31
CA VAL A 80 6.43 -13.51 5.81
C VAL A 80 5.80 -12.12 5.79
N ALA A 81 6.55 -11.08 6.17
CA ALA A 81 6.09 -9.69 6.11
C ALA A 81 5.76 -9.24 4.68
N THR A 82 6.60 -9.63 3.72
CA THR A 82 6.36 -9.38 2.29
C THR A 82 5.07 -10.05 1.83
N PHE A 83 4.89 -11.35 2.08
CA PHE A 83 3.63 -12.01 1.73
C PHE A 83 2.43 -11.47 2.50
N TYR A 84 2.61 -10.92 3.71
CA TYR A 84 1.54 -10.26 4.44
C TYR A 84 1.10 -8.98 3.72
N HIS A 85 2.03 -8.14 3.31
CA HIS A 85 1.79 -6.93 2.53
C HIS A 85 1.01 -7.25 1.25
N GLU A 86 1.59 -8.11 0.41
CA GLU A 86 1.01 -8.51 -0.88
C GLU A 86 -0.38 -9.15 -0.77
N LEU A 87 -0.60 -9.95 0.28
CA LEU A 87 -1.89 -10.60 0.47
C LEU A 87 -2.98 -9.59 0.88
N ASN A 88 -2.62 -8.48 1.53
CA ASN A 88 -3.59 -7.43 1.82
C ASN A 88 -3.90 -6.63 0.56
N GLU A 89 -2.88 -6.25 -0.19
CA GLU A 89 -3.04 -5.49 -1.44
C GLU A 89 -3.81 -6.26 -2.49
N ALA A 90 -3.46 -7.53 -2.74
CA ALA A 90 -4.23 -8.40 -3.62
C ALA A 90 -5.70 -8.59 -3.20
N ARG A 91 -6.05 -8.33 -1.94
CA ARG A 91 -7.44 -8.36 -1.46
C ARG A 91 -8.13 -7.00 -1.56
N THR A 92 -7.38 -5.91 -1.47
CA THR A 92 -7.92 -4.55 -1.49
C THR A 92 -7.93 -3.94 -2.88
N ASP A 93 -7.03 -4.32 -3.78
CA ASP A 93 -6.93 -3.81 -5.15
C ASP A 93 -6.53 -4.91 -6.18
N ALA A 94 -7.33 -5.97 -6.23
CA ALA A 94 -6.99 -7.19 -6.97
C ALA A 94 -6.78 -7.01 -8.50
N ASP A 95 -7.31 -5.93 -9.08
CA ASP A 95 -7.28 -5.62 -10.52
C ASP A 95 -6.38 -4.41 -10.85
N ILE A 96 -5.45 -4.04 -9.95
CA ILE A 96 -4.51 -2.92 -10.16
C ILE A 96 -3.81 -2.99 -11.53
N GLU A 97 -3.46 -4.19 -11.98
CA GLU A 97 -2.89 -4.42 -13.30
C GLU A 97 -3.78 -3.97 -14.45
N ASP A 98 -5.09 -4.18 -14.36
CA ASP A 98 -6.02 -3.72 -15.39
C ASP A 98 -6.08 -2.19 -15.40
N ALA A 99 -5.98 -1.55 -14.22
CA ALA A 99 -5.87 -0.11 -14.08
C ALA A 99 -4.60 0.41 -14.78
N ILE A 100 -3.45 -0.21 -14.49
CA ILE A 100 -2.14 0.11 -15.10
C ILE A 100 -2.21 -0.07 -16.63
N ARG A 101 -2.71 -1.23 -17.10
CA ARG A 101 -2.85 -1.53 -18.52
C ARG A 101 -3.81 -0.58 -19.25
N ALA A 102 -4.86 -0.12 -18.57
CA ALA A 102 -5.78 0.89 -19.10
C ALA A 102 -5.15 2.30 -19.18
N GLY A 103 -4.13 2.56 -18.37
CA GLY A 103 -3.34 3.79 -18.37
C GLY A 103 -4.21 5.04 -18.29
N ASN A 104 -4.12 5.89 -19.31
CA ASN A 104 -4.85 7.17 -19.34
C ASN A 104 -6.34 7.05 -19.70
N ASP A 105 -6.93 5.85 -19.85
CA ASP A 105 -8.37 5.67 -20.03
C ASP A 105 -9.13 6.38 -18.88
N PRO A 106 -10.10 7.26 -19.18
CA PRO A 106 -10.90 7.93 -18.15
C PRO A 106 -11.70 6.97 -17.26
N ASN A 107 -11.79 5.69 -17.63
CA ASN A 107 -12.47 4.65 -16.89
C ASN A 107 -11.50 3.64 -16.24
N ALA A 108 -10.19 3.89 -16.22
CA ALA A 108 -9.19 3.03 -15.58
C ALA A 108 -9.44 2.88 -14.07
N GLU A 109 -9.93 3.95 -13.42
CA GLU A 109 -10.28 3.98 -11.99
C GLU A 109 -11.30 2.91 -11.58
N ARG A 110 -12.06 2.33 -12.52
CA ARG A 110 -13.03 1.25 -12.21
C ARG A 110 -12.36 -0.03 -11.75
N PHE A 111 -11.08 -0.20 -12.08
CA PHE A 111 -10.27 -1.36 -11.72
C PHE A 111 -9.58 -1.18 -10.37
N LEU A 112 -9.47 0.06 -9.89
CA LEU A 112 -8.93 0.34 -8.58
C LEU A 112 -9.93 -0.12 -7.51
N GLY A 113 -9.41 -0.86 -6.55
CA GLY A 113 -10.12 -1.23 -5.34
C GLY A 113 -10.06 -0.15 -4.26
N TRP A 114 -9.39 -0.44 -3.15
CA TRP A 114 -9.24 0.49 -2.02
C TRP A 114 -7.86 1.15 -2.06
N THR A 115 -7.84 2.33 -2.68
CA THR A 115 -6.66 3.19 -2.79
C THR A 115 -6.95 4.60 -2.28
N SER A 116 -5.90 5.37 -2.00
CA SER A 116 -5.99 6.79 -1.67
C SER A 116 -6.28 7.62 -2.93
N ASP A 117 -6.65 8.90 -2.77
CA ASP A 117 -6.78 9.85 -3.89
C ASP A 117 -5.45 10.01 -4.66
N GLN A 118 -4.30 9.70 -4.03
CA GLN A 118 -2.98 9.70 -4.66
C GLN A 118 -2.61 8.35 -5.28
N GLY A 119 -3.51 7.37 -5.27
CA GLY A 119 -3.28 6.03 -5.81
C GLY A 119 -2.59 5.07 -4.85
N GLU A 120 -2.35 5.47 -3.59
CA GLU A 120 -1.64 4.61 -2.65
C GLU A 120 -2.54 3.47 -2.17
N GLU A 121 -2.02 2.26 -2.21
CA GLU A 121 -2.74 1.08 -1.76
C GLU A 121 -2.83 1.02 -0.23
N CYS A 122 -3.74 0.17 0.28
CA CYS A 122 -3.92 0.00 1.72
C CYS A 122 -2.64 -0.49 2.44
N GLY A 123 -1.80 -1.26 1.73
CA GLY A 123 -0.51 -1.75 2.19
C GLY A 123 0.62 -0.74 1.95
N ASP A 124 0.67 -0.11 0.78
CA ASP A 124 1.68 0.90 0.44
C ASP A 124 1.65 2.17 1.30
N PHE A 125 0.46 2.71 1.59
CA PHE A 125 0.35 3.97 2.32
C PHE A 125 1.15 3.95 3.65
N PRO A 126 1.03 2.92 4.52
CA PRO A 126 1.88 2.79 5.69
C PRO A 126 3.39 2.72 5.41
N VAL A 127 3.81 2.09 4.32
CA VAL A 127 5.23 2.00 3.94
C VAL A 127 5.76 3.40 3.62
N PHE A 128 5.01 4.19 2.86
CA PHE A 128 5.39 5.57 2.52
C PHE A 128 5.41 6.49 3.74
N GLU A 129 4.42 6.38 4.65
CA GLU A 129 4.39 7.14 5.90
C GLU A 129 5.61 6.84 6.80
N ALA A 130 6.02 5.57 6.87
CA ALA A 130 7.21 5.16 7.65
C ALA A 130 8.53 5.70 7.07
N SER A 131 8.53 6.15 5.81
CA SER A 131 9.68 6.76 5.13
C SER A 131 10.97 5.91 5.24
N ASN A 132 11.90 6.28 6.13
CA ASN A 132 13.20 5.63 6.27
C ASN A 132 13.25 4.58 7.39
N ASP A 133 12.18 4.41 8.17
CA ASP A 133 12.14 3.45 9.27
C ASP A 133 10.93 2.50 9.17
N LEU A 134 11.09 1.48 8.33
CA LEU A 134 10.08 0.44 8.13
C LEU A 134 9.72 -0.34 9.41
N THR A 135 10.53 -0.26 10.47
CA THR A 135 10.22 -0.92 11.75
C THR A 135 9.01 -0.29 12.45
N GLU A 136 8.61 0.92 12.05
CA GLU A 136 7.41 1.57 12.58
C GLU A 136 6.12 0.84 12.15
N VAL A 137 6.11 0.22 10.96
CA VAL A 137 4.92 -0.41 10.36
C VAL A 137 5.03 -1.92 10.19
N PHE A 138 6.24 -2.46 10.06
CA PHE A 138 6.48 -3.91 10.08
C PHE A 138 6.93 -4.33 11.48
N GLN A 139 6.04 -5.01 12.20
CA GLN A 139 6.24 -5.36 13.61
C GLN A 139 6.00 -6.83 13.87
N GLU A 140 6.63 -7.35 14.93
CA GLU A 140 6.31 -8.66 15.48
C GLU A 140 5.17 -8.54 16.50
N VAL A 141 4.04 -9.20 16.22
CA VAL A 141 2.88 -9.20 17.11
C VAL A 141 2.76 -10.56 17.80
N PRO A 142 2.53 -10.60 19.12
CA PRO A 142 2.38 -11.87 19.85
C PRO A 142 1.12 -12.62 19.41
N LEU A 143 1.26 -13.93 19.21
CA LEU A 143 0.15 -14.84 19.02
C LEU A 143 -0.63 -14.99 20.33
N ARG A 144 -1.97 -15.09 20.19
CA ARG A 144 -2.88 -15.14 21.34
C ARG A 144 -2.64 -16.34 22.27
N ASP A 145 -2.16 -17.45 21.72
CA ASP A 145 -1.88 -18.69 22.46
C ASP A 145 -0.50 -18.66 23.17
N GLY A 146 0.26 -17.57 23.01
CA GLY A 146 1.59 -17.42 23.59
C GLY A 146 2.67 -18.29 22.94
N SER A 147 2.39 -18.90 21.78
CA SER A 147 3.36 -19.75 21.07
C SER A 147 4.53 -18.98 20.46
N GLY A 148 4.42 -17.66 20.35
CA GLY A 148 5.48 -16.78 19.86
C GLY A 148 4.93 -15.47 19.30
N SER A 149 5.74 -14.80 18.48
CA SER A 149 5.36 -13.65 17.68
C SER A 149 5.41 -13.96 16.20
N VAL A 150 4.64 -13.21 15.42
CA VAL A 150 4.67 -13.27 13.94
C VAL A 150 4.85 -11.88 13.36
N PRO A 151 5.62 -11.73 12.28
CA PRO A 151 5.73 -10.46 11.59
C PRO A 151 4.40 -10.13 10.90
N VAL A 152 3.98 -8.89 11.05
CA VAL A 152 2.81 -8.30 10.37
C VAL A 152 3.18 -6.92 9.85
N GLN A 153 2.41 -6.45 8.88
CA GLN A 153 2.42 -5.06 8.48
C GLN A 153 1.16 -4.36 9.01
N PHE A 154 1.32 -3.18 9.60
CA PHE A 154 0.20 -2.30 9.91
C PHE A 154 -0.41 -1.77 8.61
N GLN A 155 -1.73 -1.82 8.51
CA GLN A 155 -2.47 -1.43 7.31
C GLN A 155 -3.11 -0.06 7.52
N TYR A 156 -3.53 0.60 6.44
CA TYR A 156 -4.32 1.83 6.58
C TYR A 156 -5.63 1.57 7.35
N SER A 157 -5.94 2.46 8.30
CA SER A 157 -7.14 2.40 9.12
C SER A 157 -7.89 3.72 9.11
N ASN A 158 -9.16 3.69 8.70
CA ASN A 158 -10.06 4.84 8.77
C ASN A 158 -10.31 5.33 10.22
N ALA A 159 -10.02 4.51 11.23
CA ALA A 159 -10.25 4.90 12.62
C ALA A 159 -9.20 5.91 13.11
N VAL A 160 -7.93 5.72 12.71
CA VAL A 160 -6.80 6.57 13.06
C VAL A 160 -6.33 7.46 11.90
N HIS A 161 -6.87 7.26 10.70
CA HIS A 161 -6.46 7.93 9.46
C HIS A 161 -4.96 7.75 9.17
N GLY A 162 -4.48 6.52 9.31
CA GLY A 162 -3.07 6.18 9.15
C GLY A 162 -2.78 4.70 9.43
N PRO A 163 -1.50 4.33 9.58
CA PRO A 163 -1.08 2.96 9.89
C PRO A 163 -1.65 2.51 11.24
N ASP A 164 -2.25 1.34 11.26
CA ASP A 164 -2.80 0.77 12.49
C ASP A 164 -2.63 -0.74 12.53
N GLY A 165 -2.28 -1.22 13.71
CA GLY A 165 -1.96 -2.62 13.95
C GLY A 165 -3.09 -3.40 14.58
N PRO A 166 -2.85 -4.68 14.89
CA PRO A 166 -3.72 -5.45 15.76
C PRO A 166 -3.81 -4.79 17.15
N ILE A 167 -4.99 -4.27 17.50
CA ILE A 167 -5.24 -3.64 18.80
C ILE A 167 -5.99 -4.58 19.76
N PRO A 168 -5.74 -4.51 21.09
CA PRO A 168 -6.43 -5.38 22.06
C PRO A 168 -7.94 -5.20 22.13
N GLN A 169 -8.43 -3.99 21.84
CA GLN A 169 -9.85 -3.65 21.83
C GLN A 169 -10.19 -3.00 20.48
N PRO A 170 -11.16 -3.52 19.72
CA PRO A 170 -11.57 -2.92 18.46
C PRO A 170 -11.99 -1.46 18.64
N HIS A 171 -11.74 -0.64 17.62
CA HIS A 171 -12.29 0.71 17.56
C HIS A 171 -13.81 0.69 17.73
N ALA A 172 -14.33 1.72 18.39
CA ALA A 172 -15.78 1.91 18.45
C ALA A 172 -16.34 1.98 17.02
N ARG A 173 -17.40 1.21 16.74
CA ARG A 173 -18.08 1.28 15.45
C ARG A 173 -18.62 2.70 15.29
N ARG A 174 -18.19 3.39 14.23
CA ARG A 174 -18.74 4.68 13.82
C ARG A 174 -20.07 4.48 13.11
#